data_AF-A0A947ZV06-F1
#
_entry.id   AF-A0A947ZV06-F1
#
_cell.length_a   1.000
_cell.length_b   1.000
_cell.length_c   1.000
_cell.angle_alpha   90.00
_cell.angle_beta   90.00
_cell.angle_gamma   90.00
#
_symmetry.space_group_name_H-M   'P 1'
#
loop_
_entity.id
_entity.type
_entity.pdbx_description
1 polymer ?
#
loop_
_entity_poly.entity_id
_entity_poly.type
_entity_poly.pdbx_seq_one_letter_code
_entity_poly.pdbx_strand_id
1 'polypeptide(L)'
;MRKSWGTTGLPIDIQHIDRDIYYLLVLYSASRLLALEETDDSETIRTLRDQFEASEATKQLISVAVCVRNGIDAGRPGPAEYREQLLQKTVGTLKQDGRKGTELRFQEACHKIIHATDLEFVTRSVKGKTYITPGVILWGEHRKVEWEARIDVLEFASLAYRLNM
;
A
#
# COMPACT_ATOMS: atom_id res chain seq x y z
N MET A 1 -37.97 14.52 -10.08
CA MET A 1 -37.66 13.17 -10.61
C MET A 1 -36.16 13.01 -10.73
N ARG A 2 -35.50 12.28 -9.81
CA ARG A 2 -34.08 11.96 -9.91
C ARG A 2 -33.91 10.81 -10.92
N LYS A 3 -33.13 11.02 -11.97
CA LYS A 3 -32.76 9.96 -12.92
C LYS A 3 -31.94 8.91 -12.18
N SER A 4 -32.41 7.67 -12.20
CA SER A 4 -31.68 6.50 -11.69
C SER A 4 -30.50 6.23 -12.61
N TRP A 5 -29.28 6.43 -12.11
CA TRP A 5 -28.09 5.92 -12.76
C TRP A 5 -27.99 4.43 -12.43
N GLY A 6 -28.12 3.58 -13.44
CA GLY A 6 -27.97 2.13 -13.34
C GLY A 6 -26.52 1.68 -13.18
N THR A 7 -25.76 2.36 -12.34
CA THR A 7 -24.41 1.99 -11.94
C THR A 7 -24.35 2.03 -10.41
N THR A 8 -24.27 0.85 -9.82
CA THR A 8 -24.12 0.62 -8.38
C THR A 8 -22.71 1.02 -7.92
N GLY A 9 -22.41 2.32 -7.90
CA GLY A 9 -21.14 2.82 -7.38
C GLY A 9 -20.81 4.25 -7.80
N LEU A 10 -19.96 4.91 -7.00
CA LEU A 10 -19.32 6.16 -7.38
C LEU A 10 -18.41 5.88 -8.60
N PRO A 11 -18.43 6.71 -9.66
CA PRO A 11 -17.54 6.55 -10.80
C PRO A 11 -16.12 6.94 -10.39
N ILE A 12 -15.40 5.99 -9.78
CA ILE A 12 -13.97 6.13 -9.52
C ILE A 12 -13.27 5.72 -10.81
N ASP A 13 -12.46 6.62 -11.35
CA ASP A 13 -11.65 6.32 -12.52
C ASP A 13 -10.62 5.25 -12.18
N ILE A 14 -10.94 4.02 -12.58
CA ILE A 14 -10.12 2.83 -12.34
C ILE A 14 -8.88 2.85 -13.24
N GLN A 15 -8.85 3.67 -14.30
CA GLN A 15 -7.75 3.72 -15.27
C GLN A 15 -6.44 4.25 -14.66
N HIS A 16 -6.44 4.67 -13.39
CA HIS A 16 -5.27 5.18 -12.69
C HIS A 16 -4.64 4.20 -11.70
N ILE A 17 -5.30 3.08 -11.34
CA ILE A 17 -4.75 2.18 -10.32
C ILE A 17 -3.44 1.52 -10.77
N ASP A 18 -3.30 1.17 -12.05
CA ASP A 18 -2.07 0.55 -12.56
C ASP A 18 -0.89 1.53 -12.52
N ARG A 19 -1.14 2.80 -12.84
CA ARG A 19 -0.15 3.88 -12.71
C ARG A 19 0.23 4.11 -11.26
N ASP A 20 -0.75 4.09 -10.37
CA ASP A 20 -0.56 4.26 -8.94
C ASP A 20 0.27 3.12 -8.33
N ILE A 21 0.00 1.87 -8.75
CA ILE A 21 0.79 0.69 -8.39
C ILE A 21 2.21 0.83 -8.93
N TYR A 22 2.36 1.23 -10.20
CA TYR A 22 3.68 1.45 -10.79
C TYR A 22 4.49 2.50 -10.01
N TYR A 23 3.91 3.65 -9.69
CA TYR A 23 4.59 4.68 -8.91
C TYR A 23 4.92 4.23 -7.49
N LEU A 24 4.06 3.43 -6.86
CA LEU A 24 4.38 2.82 -5.56
C LEU A 24 5.67 2.00 -5.67
N LEU A 25 5.75 1.11 -6.65
CA LEU A 25 6.93 0.26 -6.87
C LEU A 25 8.19 1.08 -7.19
N VAL A 26 8.05 2.15 -7.98
CA VAL A 26 9.15 3.06 -8.31
C VAL A 26 9.69 3.75 -7.06
N LEU A 27 8.82 4.26 -6.17
CA LEU A 27 9.25 4.95 -4.95
C LEU A 27 10.14 4.07 -4.07
N TYR A 28 9.71 2.84 -3.78
CA TYR A 28 10.52 1.91 -2.99
C TYR A 28 11.80 1.46 -3.71
N SER A 29 11.74 1.27 -5.03
CA SER A 29 12.91 0.80 -5.81
C SER A 29 13.96 1.89 -5.96
N ALA A 30 13.55 3.15 -6.12
CA ALA A 30 14.44 4.28 -6.32
C ALA A 30 15.12 4.74 -5.02
N SER A 31 14.49 4.54 -3.85
CA SER A 31 14.98 5.02 -2.56
C SER A 31 16.46 4.71 -2.33
N ARG A 32 16.87 3.44 -2.54
CA ARG A 32 18.26 3.02 -2.38
C ARG A 32 19.21 3.73 -3.34
N LEU A 33 18.82 3.88 -4.61
CA LEU A 33 19.66 4.52 -5.62
C LEU A 33 19.87 5.98 -5.27
N LEU A 34 18.80 6.70 -4.96
CA LEU A 34 18.85 8.10 -4.53
C LEU A 34 19.64 8.29 -3.22
N ALA A 35 19.65 7.29 -2.35
CA ALA A 35 20.43 7.33 -1.10
C ALA A 35 21.92 7.11 -1.25
N LEU A 36 22.32 6.35 -2.26
CA LEU A 36 23.71 6.00 -2.51
C LEU A 36 24.32 6.83 -3.65
N GLU A 37 23.60 7.84 -4.13
CA GLU A 37 24.08 8.78 -5.14
C GLU A 37 25.30 9.57 -4.62
N GLU A 38 26.35 9.63 -5.43
CA GLU A 38 27.65 10.24 -5.12
C GLU A 38 28.08 11.21 -6.26
N THR A 39 27.13 12.01 -6.76
CA THR A 39 27.35 13.14 -7.69
C THR A 39 27.46 14.49 -6.96
N ASP A 40 27.85 15.54 -7.69
CA ASP A 40 27.88 16.91 -7.16
C ASP A 40 26.51 17.38 -6.64
N ASP A 41 25.40 16.85 -7.20
CA ASP A 41 24.03 17.19 -6.83
C ASP A 41 23.46 16.35 -5.67
N SER A 42 24.26 15.45 -5.08
CA SER A 42 23.76 14.45 -4.12
C SER A 42 23.09 15.05 -2.89
N GLU A 43 23.52 16.23 -2.43
CA GLU A 43 22.90 16.89 -1.27
C GLU A 43 21.50 17.42 -1.60
N THR A 44 21.33 18.00 -2.79
CA THR A 44 20.03 18.46 -3.29
C THR A 44 19.07 17.27 -3.45
N ILE A 45 19.54 16.18 -4.04
CA ILE A 45 18.74 14.95 -4.23
C ILE A 45 18.33 14.36 -2.88
N ARG A 46 19.24 14.28 -1.91
CA ARG A 46 18.93 13.80 -0.56
C ARG A 46 17.91 14.68 0.14
N THR A 47 18.06 15.99 0.05
CA THR A 47 17.12 16.95 0.66
C THR A 47 15.71 16.76 0.12
N LEU A 48 15.57 16.64 -1.20
CA LEU A 48 14.27 16.38 -1.83
C LEU A 48 13.68 15.04 -1.39
N ARG A 49 14.51 13.98 -1.36
CA ARG A 49 14.07 12.66 -0.89
C ARG A 49 13.59 12.72 0.55
N ASP A 50 14.38 13.26 1.45
CA ASP A 50 14.06 13.33 2.89
C ASP A 50 12.79 14.15 3.15
N GLN A 51 12.50 15.13 2.28
CA GLN A 51 11.29 15.94 2.36
C GLN A 51 10.03 15.22 1.85
N PHE A 52 10.13 14.40 0.80
CA PHE A 52 8.95 13.93 0.05
C PHE A 52 8.76 12.41 0.00
N GLU A 53 9.80 11.60 0.21
CA GLU A 53 9.73 10.14 0.00
C GLU A 53 8.65 9.50 0.88
N ALA A 54 8.67 9.78 2.17
CA ALA A 54 7.72 9.21 3.12
C ALA A 54 6.27 9.65 2.81
N SER A 55 6.05 10.93 2.51
CA SER A 55 4.70 11.44 2.21
C SER A 55 4.15 10.90 0.90
N GLU A 56 4.96 10.85 -0.16
CA GLU A 56 4.51 10.33 -1.46
C GLU A 56 4.33 8.81 -1.42
N ALA A 57 5.20 8.06 -0.74
CA ALA A 57 5.01 6.62 -0.57
C ALA A 57 3.75 6.29 0.23
N THR A 58 3.47 7.06 1.29
CA THR A 58 2.24 6.92 2.10
C THR A 58 0.99 7.21 1.28
N LYS A 59 0.97 8.36 0.60
CA LYS A 59 -0.13 8.77 -0.28
C LYS A 59 -0.41 7.73 -1.36
N GLN A 60 0.65 7.21 -1.98
CA GLN A 60 0.53 6.23 -3.04
C GLN A 60 0.00 4.88 -2.52
N LEU A 61 0.49 4.43 -1.36
CA LEU A 61 0.02 3.21 -0.71
C LEU A 61 -1.48 3.29 -0.35
N ILE A 62 -1.89 4.42 0.23
CA ILE A 62 -3.30 4.67 0.58
C ILE A 62 -4.16 4.73 -0.67
N SER A 63 -3.73 5.42 -1.73
CA SER A 63 -4.46 5.52 -3.00
C SER A 63 -4.76 4.13 -3.57
N VAL A 64 -3.74 3.27 -3.65
CA VAL A 64 -3.89 1.89 -4.13
C VAL A 64 -4.86 1.11 -3.24
N ALA A 65 -4.71 1.18 -1.92
CA ALA A 65 -5.60 0.45 -0.98
C ALA A 65 -7.06 0.88 -1.11
N VAL A 66 -7.33 2.18 -1.22
CA VAL A 66 -8.68 2.73 -1.42
C VAL A 66 -9.27 2.27 -2.74
N CYS A 67 -8.52 2.36 -3.83
CA CYS A 67 -8.99 1.95 -5.16
C CYS A 67 -9.28 0.44 -5.23
N VAL A 68 -8.42 -0.39 -4.61
CA VAL A 68 -8.66 -1.83 -4.48
C VAL A 68 -9.92 -2.09 -3.66
N ARG A 69 -10.07 -1.45 -2.48
CA ARG A 69 -11.22 -1.66 -1.61
C ARG A 69 -12.54 -1.30 -2.28
N ASN A 70 -12.59 -0.16 -2.95
CA ASN A 70 -13.75 0.26 -3.72
C ASN A 70 -14.07 -0.71 -4.86
N GLY A 71 -13.05 -1.30 -5.50
CA GLY A 71 -13.23 -2.32 -6.53
C GLY A 71 -13.73 -3.68 -6.01
N ILE A 72 -13.43 -4.01 -4.75
CA ILE A 72 -14.01 -5.16 -4.06
C ILE A 72 -15.48 -4.88 -3.75
N ASP A 73 -15.76 -3.74 -3.10
CA ASP A 73 -17.11 -3.39 -2.63
C ASP A 73 -18.10 -3.16 -3.79
N ALA A 74 -17.64 -2.64 -4.93
CA ALA A 74 -18.48 -2.44 -6.12
C ALA A 74 -18.79 -3.75 -6.88
N GLY A 75 -18.23 -4.89 -6.47
CA GLY A 75 -18.51 -6.18 -7.10
C GLY A 75 -18.11 -6.25 -8.58
N ARG A 76 -16.89 -5.78 -8.92
CA ARG A 76 -16.45 -5.70 -10.34
C ARG A 76 -16.69 -7.00 -11.14
N PRO A 77 -16.95 -6.89 -12.46
CA PRO A 77 -17.09 -8.06 -13.32
C PRO A 77 -15.80 -8.90 -13.36
N GLY A 78 -15.94 -10.23 -13.39
CA GLY A 78 -14.83 -11.20 -13.49
C GLY A 78 -15.18 -12.54 -12.84
N PRO A 79 -14.39 -13.61 -13.05
CA PRO A 79 -14.62 -14.90 -12.40
C PRO A 79 -14.52 -14.77 -10.87
N ALA A 80 -15.64 -14.92 -10.17
CA ALA A 80 -15.71 -14.72 -8.72
C ALA A 80 -14.71 -15.59 -7.95
N GLU A 81 -14.50 -16.83 -8.40
CA GLU A 81 -13.57 -17.77 -7.77
C GLU A 81 -12.11 -17.31 -7.83
N TYR A 82 -11.67 -16.76 -8.96
CA TYR A 82 -10.30 -16.25 -9.10
C TYR A 82 -10.06 -15.03 -8.20
N ARG A 83 -11.04 -14.12 -8.12
CA ARG A 83 -10.94 -12.93 -7.28
C ARG A 83 -10.90 -13.30 -5.81
N GLU A 84 -11.77 -14.20 -5.37
CA GLU A 84 -11.77 -14.69 -3.98
C GLU A 84 -10.41 -15.28 -3.59
N GLN A 85 -9.82 -16.11 -4.46
CA GLN A 85 -8.48 -16.66 -4.21
C GLN A 85 -7.41 -15.58 -4.04
N LEU A 86 -7.45 -14.49 -4.81
CA LEU A 86 -6.51 -13.37 -4.64
C LEU A 86 -6.72 -12.63 -3.32
N LEU A 87 -7.97 -12.41 -2.91
CA LEU A 87 -8.30 -11.69 -1.67
C LEU A 87 -7.83 -12.44 -0.42
N GLN A 88 -7.79 -13.77 -0.47
CA GLN A 88 -7.35 -14.61 0.63
C GLN A 88 -5.82 -14.81 0.71
N LYS A 89 -5.05 -14.32 -0.27
CA LYS A 89 -3.59 -14.42 -0.23
C LYS A 89 -2.99 -13.54 0.86
N THR A 90 -1.99 -14.08 1.52
CA THR A 90 -1.19 -13.38 2.53
C THR A 90 -0.31 -12.32 1.87
N VAL A 91 -0.24 -11.14 2.49
CA VAL A 91 0.65 -10.02 2.10
C VAL A 91 1.43 -9.48 3.29
N GLY A 92 1.48 -10.23 4.40
CA GLY A 92 2.10 -9.77 5.62
C GLY A 92 1.59 -10.47 6.87
N THR A 93 1.73 -9.77 8.00
CA THR A 93 1.34 -10.28 9.32
C THR A 93 0.53 -9.25 10.11
N LEU A 94 -0.42 -9.73 10.91
CA LEU A 94 -1.25 -8.93 11.80
C LEU A 94 -1.04 -9.38 13.24
N LYS A 95 -0.79 -8.44 14.14
CA LYS A 95 -0.82 -8.67 15.60
C LYS A 95 -1.94 -7.84 16.20
N GLN A 96 -2.57 -8.37 17.24
CA GLN A 96 -3.60 -7.70 18.02
C GLN A 96 -3.27 -7.86 19.50
N ASP A 97 -3.35 -6.79 20.29
CA ASP A 97 -3.08 -6.79 21.74
C ASP A 97 -1.77 -7.52 22.13
N GLY A 98 -0.69 -7.30 21.37
CA GLY A 98 0.61 -7.94 21.64
C GLY A 98 0.64 -9.47 21.48
N ARG A 99 -0.41 -10.08 20.90
CA ARG A 99 -0.49 -11.52 20.65
C ARG A 99 0.43 -11.93 19.49
N LYS A 100 0.61 -13.25 19.35
CA LYS A 100 1.34 -13.86 18.22
C LYS A 100 0.73 -13.38 16.89
N GLY A 101 1.61 -13.00 15.97
CA GLY A 101 1.19 -12.57 14.63
C GLY A 101 0.48 -13.68 13.88
N THR A 102 -0.65 -13.33 13.27
CA THR A 102 -1.35 -14.14 12.28
C THR A 102 -1.02 -13.66 10.88
N GLU A 103 -1.37 -14.45 9.87
CA GLU A 103 -1.33 -13.99 8.47
C GLU A 103 -2.25 -12.78 8.28
N LEU A 104 -1.79 -11.81 7.49
CA LEU A 104 -2.59 -10.67 7.04
C LEU A 104 -2.97 -10.90 5.59
N ARG A 105 -4.26 -11.10 5.32
CA ARG A 105 -4.76 -11.33 3.97
C ARG A 105 -4.85 -10.03 3.19
N PHE A 106 -4.83 -10.11 1.85
CA PHE A 106 -4.83 -8.95 0.97
C PHE A 106 -6.02 -8.00 1.20
N GLN A 107 -7.23 -8.56 1.36
CA GLN A 107 -8.41 -7.75 1.67
C GLN A 107 -8.34 -7.05 3.03
N GLU A 108 -7.70 -7.69 4.02
CA GLU A 108 -7.52 -7.15 5.37
C GLU A 108 -6.45 -6.07 5.35
N ALA A 109 -5.36 -6.26 4.61
CA ALA A 109 -4.31 -5.26 4.41
C ALA A 109 -4.88 -3.95 3.85
N CYS A 110 -5.78 -4.01 2.85
CA CYS A 110 -6.46 -2.82 2.35
C CYS A 110 -7.20 -2.06 3.47
N HIS A 111 -7.95 -2.79 4.30
CA HIS A 111 -8.65 -2.21 5.45
C HIS A 111 -7.67 -1.61 6.47
N LYS A 112 -6.57 -2.29 6.77
CA LYS A 112 -5.54 -1.81 7.71
C LYS A 112 -4.81 -0.58 7.20
N ILE A 113 -4.47 -0.51 5.92
CA ILE A 113 -3.88 0.69 5.30
C ILE A 113 -4.83 1.89 5.43
N ILE A 114 -6.10 1.71 5.10
CA ILE A 114 -7.09 2.80 5.10
C ILE A 114 -7.38 3.34 6.51
N HIS A 115 -7.32 2.47 7.52
CA HIS A 115 -7.66 2.80 8.91
C HIS A 115 -6.45 2.94 9.84
N ALA A 116 -5.23 2.96 9.29
CA ALA A 116 -4.03 3.19 10.07
C ALA A 116 -4.05 4.60 10.67
N THR A 117 -3.64 4.71 11.93
CA THR A 117 -3.41 5.99 12.61
C THR A 117 -1.93 6.37 12.58
N ASP A 118 -1.04 5.39 12.39
CA ASP A 118 0.40 5.59 12.30
C ASP A 118 1.03 4.60 11.30
N LEU A 119 2.18 4.99 10.74
CA LEU A 119 2.92 4.26 9.71
C LEU A 119 4.42 4.45 9.89
N GLU A 120 5.16 3.34 9.85
CA GLU A 120 6.61 3.32 9.77
C GLU A 120 7.07 2.54 8.53
N PHE A 121 7.99 3.13 7.77
CA PHE A 121 8.65 2.43 6.68
C PHE A 121 9.77 1.54 7.22
N VAL A 122 9.86 0.30 6.74
CA VAL A 122 11.00 -0.56 7.05
C VAL A 122 12.22 -0.02 6.32
N THR A 123 13.22 0.44 7.07
CA THR A 123 14.43 1.03 6.51
C THR A 123 15.65 0.11 6.60
N ARG A 124 16.66 0.37 5.76
CA ARG A 124 18.01 -0.20 5.87
C ARG A 124 19.03 0.91 5.74
N SER A 125 20.23 0.69 6.29
CA SER A 125 21.34 1.63 6.19
C SER A 125 22.56 0.97 5.57
N VAL A 126 23.19 1.67 4.62
CA VAL A 126 24.44 1.26 3.96
C VAL A 126 25.35 2.49 3.91
N LYS A 127 26.61 2.37 4.37
CA LYS A 127 27.57 3.48 4.45
C LYS A 127 27.04 4.73 5.18
N GLY A 128 26.20 4.55 6.21
CA GLY A 128 25.58 5.66 6.94
C GLY A 128 24.45 6.39 6.19
N LYS A 129 24.02 5.88 5.03
CA LYS A 129 22.87 6.38 4.27
C LYS A 129 21.69 5.43 4.47
N THR A 130 20.55 5.97 4.87
CA THR A 130 19.31 5.21 5.10
C THR A 130 18.40 5.29 3.89
N TYR A 131 17.69 4.20 3.60
CA TYR A 131 16.70 4.11 2.52
C TYR A 131 15.55 3.19 2.94
N ILE A 132 14.37 3.41 2.38
CA ILE A 132 13.21 2.54 2.62
C ILE A 132 13.35 1.23 1.84
N THR A 133 12.84 0.16 2.41
CA THR A 133 12.65 -1.14 1.75
C THR A 133 11.16 -1.39 1.55
N PRO A 134 10.76 -2.33 0.67
CA PRO A 134 9.36 -2.62 0.35
C PRO A 134 8.54 -3.26 1.49
N GLY A 135 8.63 -2.72 2.70
CA GLY A 135 7.88 -3.14 3.86
C GLY A 135 7.40 -1.93 4.64
N VAL A 136 6.19 -2.03 5.17
CA VAL A 136 5.63 -1.03 6.08
C VAL A 136 5.07 -1.70 7.32
N ILE A 137 5.13 -0.97 8.44
CA ILE A 137 4.46 -1.32 9.69
C ILE A 137 3.40 -0.25 9.91
N LEU A 138 2.18 -0.69 10.18
CA LEU A 138 1.02 0.15 10.40
C LEU A 138 0.46 -0.13 11.78
N TRP A 139 -0.02 0.91 12.45
CA TRP A 139 -0.75 0.78 13.69
C TRP A 139 -2.12 1.43 13.59
N GLY A 140 -3.03 0.92 14.41
CA GLY A 140 -4.30 1.56 14.64
C GLY A 140 -5.09 0.82 15.71
N GLU A 141 -6.34 1.24 15.87
CA GLU A 141 -7.24 0.70 16.87
C GLU A 141 -8.55 0.27 16.21
N HIS A 142 -9.12 -0.84 16.67
CA HIS A 142 -10.51 -1.18 16.35
C HIS A 142 -11.23 -1.67 17.60
N ARG A 143 -12.30 -0.98 18.00
CA ARG A 143 -13.09 -1.31 19.21
C ARG A 143 -12.21 -1.46 20.47
N LYS A 144 -11.26 -0.53 20.69
CA LYS A 144 -10.31 -0.54 21.83
C LYS A 144 -9.28 -1.68 21.82
N VAL A 145 -9.12 -2.34 20.68
CA VAL A 145 -8.09 -3.35 20.45
C VAL A 145 -7.04 -2.75 19.52
N GLU A 146 -5.83 -2.58 20.02
CA GLU A 146 -4.69 -2.11 19.24
C GLU A 146 -4.23 -3.21 18.29
N TRP A 147 -3.81 -2.81 17.09
CA TRP A 147 -3.25 -3.72 16.12
C TRP A 147 -1.98 -3.16 15.48
N GLU A 148 -1.08 -4.08 15.13
CA GLU A 148 0.13 -3.83 14.36
C GLU A 148 0.05 -4.70 13.09
N ALA A 149 0.11 -4.09 11.91
CA ALA A 149 0.13 -4.80 10.64
C ALA A 149 1.47 -4.56 9.94
N ARG A 150 2.19 -5.63 9.63
CA ARG A 150 3.38 -5.57 8.77
C ARG A 150 2.99 -6.03 7.38
N ILE A 151 3.26 -5.22 6.36
CA ILE A 151 2.87 -5.49 4.98
C ILE A 151 4.13 -5.59 4.12
N ASP A 152 4.20 -6.63 3.30
CA ASP A 152 5.09 -6.70 2.15
C ASP A 152 4.45 -5.92 1.00
N VAL A 153 5.09 -4.82 0.63
CA VAL A 153 4.53 -3.89 -0.36
C VAL A 153 4.62 -4.46 -1.77
N LEU A 154 5.59 -5.32 -2.08
CA LEU A 154 5.70 -5.96 -3.39
C LEU A 154 4.59 -7.00 -3.58
N GLU A 155 4.34 -7.83 -2.57
CA GLU A 155 3.24 -8.79 -2.58
C GLU A 155 1.90 -8.07 -2.70
N PHE A 156 1.68 -7.03 -1.88
CA PHE A 156 0.49 -6.19 -1.93
C PHE A 156 0.27 -5.57 -3.32
N ALA A 157 1.30 -4.93 -3.90
CA ALA A 157 1.25 -4.30 -5.22
C ALA A 157 0.98 -5.32 -6.34
N SER A 158 1.61 -6.49 -6.28
CA SER A 158 1.40 -7.57 -7.26
C SER A 158 -0.04 -8.07 -7.24
N LEU A 159 -0.61 -8.29 -6.05
CA LEU A 159 -2.00 -8.72 -5.93
C LEU A 159 -2.98 -7.63 -6.33
N ALA A 160 -2.68 -6.36 -6.01
CA ALA A 160 -3.46 -5.23 -6.48
C ALA A 160 -3.52 -5.20 -8.01
N TYR A 161 -2.39 -5.31 -8.70
CA TYR A 161 -2.36 -5.34 -10.16
C TYR A 161 -3.15 -6.53 -10.73
N ARG A 162 -2.94 -7.73 -10.17
CA ARG A 162 -3.65 -8.95 -10.61
C ARG A 162 -5.16 -8.93 -10.39
N LEU A 163 -5.65 -8.18 -9.41
CA LEU A 163 -7.09 -8.00 -9.17
C LEU A 163 -7.71 -7.00 -10.17
N ASN A 164 -6.89 -6.15 -10.80
CA ASN A 164 -7.34 -5.16 -11.78
C ASN A 164 -7.28 -5.65 -13.24
N MET A 165 -6.56 -6.73 -13.52
CA MET A 165 -6.62 -7.46 -14.80
C MET A 165 -7.91 -8.27 -14.91
#